data_AF-E1QL35-F1
#
_entry.id   AF-E1QL35-F1
#
_cell.length_a   1.000
_cell.length_b   1.000
_cell.length_c   1.000
_cell.angle_alpha   90.00
_cell.angle_beta   90.00
_cell.angle_gamma   90.00
#
_symmetry.space_group_name_H-M   'P 1'
#
loop_
_entity.id
_entity.type
_entity.pdbx_description
1 polymer ?
#
loop_
_entity_poly.entity_id
_entity_poly.type
_entity_poly.pdbx_seq_one_letter_code
_entity_poly.pdbx_strand_id
1 'polypeptide(L)'
;MITRNGDVVLIHHKNEPMVYARVEDIVADVKPGWWQITLLFLTVPRSTVTWILREGYIDGDEFTMNGEAMRLERLPRSEARKAPEPEPSPPGAEGGGEKVVSLAARRRDGR
;
A
#
# COMPACT_ATOMS: atom_id res chain seq x y z
N MET A 1 10.14 11.83 -4.38
CA MET A 1 9.16 11.37 -3.38
C MET A 1 9.61 10.02 -2.87
N ILE A 2 9.68 9.83 -1.55
CA ILE A 2 10.15 8.60 -0.91
C ILE A 2 8.97 7.71 -0.53
N THR A 3 7.89 8.29 0.01
CA THR A 3 6.65 7.60 0.36
C THR A 3 5.95 7.05 -0.89
N ARG A 4 5.45 5.81 -0.83
CA ARG A 4 4.85 5.10 -1.97
C ARG A 4 3.56 4.36 -1.58
N ASN A 5 2.82 3.90 -2.59
CA ASN A 5 1.64 3.07 -2.37
C ASN A 5 1.98 1.82 -1.53
N GLY A 6 1.11 1.53 -0.56
CA GLY A 6 1.27 0.45 0.41
C GLY A 6 2.12 0.80 1.63
N ASP A 7 2.80 1.95 1.66
CA ASP A 7 3.49 2.39 2.87
C ASP A 7 2.48 2.74 3.97
N VAL A 8 2.90 2.54 5.21
CA VAL A 8 2.14 2.95 6.40
C VAL A 8 2.76 4.24 6.92
N VAL A 9 1.90 5.23 7.18
CA VAL A 9 2.27 6.51 7.77
C VAL A 9 1.57 6.69 9.11
N LEU A 10 2.25 7.33 10.06
CA LEU A 10 1.65 7.86 11.28
C LEU A 10 1.35 9.34 11.04
N ILE A 11 0.09 9.71 11.19
CA ILE A 11 -0.36 11.09 11.08
C ILE A 11 -0.24 11.75 12.46
N HIS A 12 0.49 12.84 12.53
CA HIS A 12 0.59 13.69 13.72
C HIS A 12 -0.32 14.90 13.58
N HIS A 13 -1.00 15.25 14.66
CA HIS A 13 -1.79 16.48 14.81
C HIS A 13 -1.24 17.26 16.00
N LYS A 14 -0.86 18.53 15.78
CA LYS A 14 -0.25 19.39 16.81
C LYS A 14 0.94 18.73 17.52
N ASN A 15 1.80 18.05 16.76
CA ASN A 15 2.97 17.29 17.23
C ASN A 15 2.65 16.05 18.08
N GLU A 16 1.39 15.65 18.17
CA GLU A 16 0.98 14.42 18.85
C GLU A 16 0.58 13.34 17.81
N PRO A 17 1.01 12.08 18.01
CA PRO A 17 0.63 11.00 17.12
C PRO A 17 -0.87 10.71 17.25
N MET A 18 -1.59 10.74 16.12
CA MET A 18 -3.05 10.66 16.10
C MET A 18 -3.55 9.32 15.55
N VAL A 19 -3.14 8.97 14.32
CA VAL A 19 -3.71 7.81 13.61
C VAL A 19 -2.74 7.23 12.59
N TYR A 20 -2.76 5.90 12.44
CA TYR A 20 -2.07 5.23 11.34
C TYR A 20 -2.93 5.21 10.08
N ALA A 21 -2.29 5.43 8.94
CA ALA A 21 -2.91 5.29 7.64
C ALA A 21 -2.02 4.50 6.69
N ARG A 22 -2.64 3.79 5.75
CA ARG A 22 -1.93 3.22 4.59
C ARG A 22 -2.12 4.12 3.39
N VAL A 23 -1.05 4.34 2.64
CA VAL A 23 -1.10 5.03 1.36
C VAL A 23 -1.72 4.08 0.32
N GLU A 24 -2.90 4.43 -0.19
CA GLU A 24 -3.59 3.66 -1.21
C GLU A 24 -3.16 4.09 -2.61
N ASP A 25 -3.04 5.41 -2.85
CA ASP A 25 -2.67 5.95 -4.16
C ASP A 25 -2.00 7.33 -4.05
N ILE A 26 -1.15 7.66 -5.02
CA ILE A 26 -0.50 8.97 -5.18
C ILE A 26 -0.49 9.33 -6.66
N VAL A 27 -1.24 10.37 -7.03
CA VAL A 27 -1.33 10.87 -8.42
C VAL A 27 -1.08 12.37 -8.50
N ALA A 28 -0.57 12.86 -9.63
CA ALA A 28 -0.35 14.28 -9.82
C ALA A 28 -1.69 15.04 -9.80
N ASP A 29 -1.74 16.16 -9.08
CA ASP A 29 -2.89 17.07 -9.10
C ASP A 29 -2.82 17.98 -10.34
N VAL A 30 -3.94 18.64 -10.68
CA VAL A 30 -3.97 19.65 -11.74
C VAL A 30 -3.00 20.81 -11.49
N LYS A 31 -2.67 21.09 -10.22
CA LYS A 31 -1.67 22.09 -9.85
C LYS A 31 -0.25 21.50 -9.92
N PRO A 32 0.66 22.07 -10.72
CA PRO A 32 2.04 21.60 -10.79
C PRO A 32 2.71 21.54 -9.40
N GLY A 33 3.36 20.41 -9.10
CA GLY A 33 4.05 20.17 -7.83
C GLY A 33 3.13 19.77 -6.66
N TRP A 34 1.83 19.59 -6.90
CA TRP A 34 0.88 19.03 -5.95
C TRP A 34 0.45 17.64 -6.36
N TRP A 35 0.06 16.86 -5.36
CA TRP A 35 -0.27 15.45 -5.49
C TRP A 35 -1.54 15.15 -4.72
N GLN A 36 -2.44 14.39 -5.33
CA GLN A 36 -3.56 13.77 -4.64
C GLN A 36 -3.08 12.46 -4.02
N ILE A 37 -3.02 12.41 -2.68
CA ILE A 37 -2.68 11.22 -1.92
C ILE A 37 -3.95 10.65 -1.27
N THR A 38 -4.25 9.39 -1.55
CA THR A 38 -5.37 8.66 -0.95
C THR A 38 -4.86 7.83 0.22
N LEU A 39 -5.44 8.07 1.40
CA LEU A 39 -5.05 7.48 2.67
C LEU A 39 -6.21 6.65 3.23
N LEU A 40 -5.94 5.37 3.54
CA LEU A 40 -6.84 4.52 4.30
C LEU A 40 -6.48 4.61 5.78
N PHE A 41 -7.34 5.23 6.59
CA PHE A 41 -7.20 5.24 8.04
C PHE A 41 -7.45 3.85 8.60
N LEU A 42 -6.50 3.37 9.41
CA LEU A 42 -6.50 2.03 9.99
C LEU A 42 -7.27 2.02 11.33
N THR A 43 -8.48 2.57 11.32
CA THR A 43 -9.40 2.65 12.47
C THR A 43 -10.57 1.67 12.33
N VAL A 44 -11.38 1.53 13.38
CA VAL A 44 -12.66 0.80 13.33
C VAL A 44 -13.81 1.79 13.57
N PRO A 45 -14.70 2.05 12.59
CA PRO A 45 -14.64 1.52 11.21
C PRO A 45 -13.48 2.12 10.41
N ARG A 46 -13.08 1.41 9.35
CA ARG A 46 -12.08 1.93 8.41
C ARG A 46 -12.68 3.09 7.60
N SER A 47 -11.87 4.09 7.29
CA SER A 47 -12.27 5.22 6.44
C SER A 47 -11.15 5.58 5.48
N THR A 48 -11.51 6.15 4.33
CA THR A 48 -10.55 6.57 3.30
C THR A 48 -10.74 8.05 3.02
N VAL A 49 -9.64 8.77 2.86
CA VAL A 49 -9.63 10.20 2.52
C VAL A 49 -8.62 10.47 1.43
N THR A 50 -8.86 11.49 0.61
CA THR A 50 -7.89 11.97 -0.39
C THR A 50 -7.50 13.40 -0.05
N TRP A 51 -6.20 13.67 0.11
CA TRP A 51 -5.64 14.99 0.38
C TRP A 51 -4.83 15.48 -0.80
N ILE A 52 -4.78 16.81 -1.00
CA ILE A 52 -3.93 17.45 -2.01
C ILE A 52 -2.73 18.05 -1.29
N LEU A 53 -1.57 17.44 -1.41
CA LEU A 53 -0.35 17.80 -0.68
C LEU A 53 0.82 18.04 -1.63
N ARG A 54 1.83 18.76 -1.16
CA ARG A 54 3.14 18.83 -1.83
C ARG A 54 3.95 17.58 -1.50
N GLU A 55 4.93 17.30 -2.34
CA GLU A 55 5.84 16.16 -2.16
C GLU A 55 6.54 16.18 -0.81
N GLY A 56 7.08 17.33 -0.36
CA GLY A 56 7.72 17.45 0.95
C GLY A 56 6.80 17.07 2.11
N TYR A 57 5.51 17.45 2.06
CA TYR A 57 4.53 17.12 3.09
C TYR A 57 4.22 15.62 3.13
N ILE A 58 4.22 14.96 1.96
CA ILE A 58 4.04 13.50 1.83
C ILE A 58 5.25 12.75 2.40
N ASP A 59 6.44 13.33 2.27
CA ASP A 59 7.70 12.77 2.77
C ASP A 59 8.02 13.21 4.22
N GLY A 60 7.17 14.04 4.82
CA GLY A 60 7.11 14.29 6.26
C GLY A 60 7.47 15.69 6.75
N ASP A 61 7.55 16.67 5.84
CA ASP A 61 7.54 18.08 6.23
C ASP A 61 6.22 18.45 6.92
N GLU A 62 6.29 19.43 7.83
CA GLU A 62 5.11 19.97 8.50
C GLU A 62 4.25 20.81 7.53
N PHE A 63 2.93 20.68 7.66
CA PHE A 63 1.96 21.48 6.92
C PHE A 63 0.76 21.82 7.81
N THR A 64 -0.12 22.70 7.33
CA THR A 64 -1.33 23.09 8.06
C THR A 64 -2.58 22.62 7.36
N MET A 65 -3.51 22.02 8.10
CA MET A 65 -4.89 21.80 7.66
C MET A 65 -5.84 22.58 8.57
N ASN A 66 -6.65 23.46 8.00
CA ASN A 66 -7.57 24.33 8.76
C ASN A 66 -6.90 25.12 9.90
N GLY A 67 -5.65 25.54 9.71
CA GLY A 67 -4.86 26.27 10.70
C GLY A 67 -4.23 25.40 11.79
N GLU A 68 -4.42 24.08 11.75
CA GLU A 68 -3.80 23.14 12.68
C GLU A 68 -2.60 22.45 12.03
N ALA A 69 -1.49 22.33 12.79
CA ALA A 69 -0.27 21.69 12.32
C ALA A 69 -0.45 20.17 12.18
N MET A 70 0.00 19.64 11.05
CA MET A 70 -0.09 18.25 10.64
C MET A 70 1.27 17.78 10.12
N ARG A 71 1.57 16.49 10.29
CA ARG A 71 2.76 15.87 9.72
C ARG A 71 2.51 14.40 9.40
N LEU A 72 3.04 13.93 8.27
CA LEU A 72 3.05 12.52 7.91
C LEU A 72 4.40 11.91 8.27
N GLU A 73 4.41 10.82 9.03
CA GLU A 73 5.62 10.10 9.36
C GLU A 73 5.59 8.71 8.73
N ARG A 74 6.37 8.50 7.66
CA ARG A 74 6.47 7.19 7.02
C ARG A 74 7.19 6.22 7.93
N LEU A 75 6.53 5.09 8.22
CA LEU A 75 7.12 4.03 9.00
C LEU A 75 8.04 3.15 8.14
N PRO A 76 9.11 2.58 8.73
CA PRO A 76 9.94 1.61 8.04
C PRO A 76 9.10 0.37 7.70
N ARG A 77 9.25 -0.12 6.47
CA ARG A 77 8.63 -1.39 6.06
C ARG A 77 9.32 -2.53 6.82
N SER A 78 8.54 -3.41 7.43
CA SER A 78 9.10 -4.63 8.02
C SER A 78 9.68 -5.53 6.92
N GLU A 79 10.84 -6.12 7.20
CA GLU A 79 11.38 -7.15 6.31
C GLU A 79 10.42 -8.34 6.33
N ALA A 80 9.65 -8.51 5.25
CA ALA A 80 8.88 -9.71 5.08
C ALA A 80 9.86 -10.88 5.02
N ARG A 81 9.63 -11.91 5.85
CA ARG A 81 10.38 -13.16 5.79
C ARG A 81 10.34 -13.64 4.35
N LYS A 82 11.49 -13.75 3.67
CA LYS A 82 11.55 -14.31 2.31
C LYS A 82 10.78 -15.64 2.35
N ALA A 83 9.79 -15.78 1.46
CA ALA A 83 9.18 -17.08 1.24
C ALA A 83 10.32 -18.06 0.91
N PRO A 84 10.32 -19.27 1.47
CA PRO A 84 11.31 -20.27 1.08
C PRO A 84 11.26 -20.40 -0.44
N GLU A 85 12.41 -20.27 -1.06
CA GLU A 85 12.58 -20.46 -2.50
C GLU A 85 12.07 -21.88 -2.82
N PRO A 86 11.24 -22.06 -3.86
CA PRO A 86 10.76 -23.39 -4.21
C PRO A 86 11.98 -24.28 -4.42
N GLU A 87 12.08 -25.37 -3.66
CA GLU A 87 13.17 -26.32 -3.84
C GLU A 87 13.22 -26.74 -5.31
N PRO A 88 14.41 -26.78 -5.93
CA PRO A 88 14.53 -27.22 -7.32
C PRO A 88 13.92 -28.61 -7.41
N SER A 89 12.91 -28.76 -8.28
CA SER A 89 12.30 -30.05 -8.54
C SER A 89 13.41 -31.03 -8.96
N PRO A 90 13.47 -32.24 -8.38
CA PRO A 90 14.50 -33.20 -8.74
C PRO A 90 14.42 -33.49 -10.24
N PRO A 91 15.57 -33.48 -10.96
CA PRO A 91 15.57 -33.81 -12.38
C PRO A 91 15.33 -35.31 -12.52
N GLY A 92 14.12 -35.70 -12.92
CA GLY A 92 13.82 -37.11 -13.21
C GLY A 92 12.40 -37.62 -12.97
N ALA A 93 11.38 -36.76 -12.89
CA ALA A 93 9.99 -37.23 -12.89
C ALA A 93 9.37 -37.19 -14.31
N GLU A 94 10.00 -37.91 -15.26
CA GLU A 94 9.26 -38.46 -16.38
C GLU A 94 8.81 -39.88 -16.01
N GLY A 95 7.51 -40.05 -15.83
CA GLY A 95 6.86 -41.37 -15.83
C GLY A 95 5.96 -41.63 -14.62
N GLY A 96 4.64 -41.57 -14.85
CA GLY A 96 3.64 -42.14 -13.94
C GLY A 96 2.56 -41.13 -13.56
N GLY A 97 1.40 -41.25 -14.20
CA GLY A 97 0.36 -40.24 -14.19
C GLY A 97 -0.32 -40.02 -12.83
N GLU A 98 -0.51 -38.75 -12.51
CA GLU A 98 -1.73 -38.26 -11.87
C GLU A 98 -2.04 -36.88 -12.47
N LYS A 99 -3.02 -36.84 -13.37
CA LYS A 99 -3.57 -35.58 -13.87
C LYS A 99 -4.32 -34.92 -12.72
N VAL A 100 -3.64 -34.07 -11.97
CA VAL A 100 -4.29 -33.12 -11.06
C VAL A 100 -5.07 -32.14 -11.95
N VAL A 101 -6.38 -32.32 -12.00
CA VAL A 101 -7.27 -31.46 -12.78
C VAL A 101 -7.37 -30.12 -12.04
N SER A 102 -6.71 -29.08 -12.55
CA SER A 102 -6.90 -27.73 -12.03
C SER A 102 -8.36 -27.30 -12.22
N LEU A 103 -9.07 -27.03 -11.12
CA LEU A 103 -10.46 -26.56 -11.08
C LEU A 103 -10.70 -25.20 -11.76
N ALA A 104 -9.65 -24.56 -12.29
CA ALA A 104 -9.72 -23.29 -13.02
C ALA A 104 -10.35 -23.40 -14.43
N ALA A 105 -10.59 -24.62 -14.94
CA ALA A 105 -11.06 -24.85 -16.31
C ALA A 105 -12.53 -25.31 -16.44
N ARG A 106 -13.43 -24.90 -15.53
CA ARG A 106 -14.88 -25.22 -15.63
C ARG A 106 -15.82 -24.03 -15.84
N ARG A 107 -15.31 -22.90 -16.35
CA ARG A 107 -16.18 -21.77 -16.71
C ARG A 107 -15.85 -21.19 -18.08
N ARG A 108 -16.06 -22.01 -19.11
CA ARG A 108 -16.47 -21.54 -20.45
C ARG A 108 -17.04 -22.73 -21.23
N ASP A 109 -18.14 -22.46 -21.92
CA ASP A 109 -18.98 -23.35 -22.75
C ASP A 109 -19.83 -24.38 -21.97
N GLY A 110 -21.14 -24.51 -22.15
CA GLY A 110 -22.16 -23.89 -23.01
C GLY A 110 -23.52 -24.17 -22.36
N ARG A 111 -24.52 -23.31 -22.56
CA ARG A 111 -25.64 -23.50 -23.51
C ARG A 111 -26.56 -24.67 -23.14
#